data_AF-A0A970SH89-F1
#
_entry.id   AF-A0A970SH89-F1
#
_cell.length_a   1.000
_cell.length_b   1.000
_cell.length_c   1.000
_cell.angle_alpha   90.00
_cell.angle_beta   90.00
_cell.angle_gamma   90.00
#
_symmetry.space_group_name_H-M   'P 1'
#
loop_
_entity.id
_entity.type
_entity.pdbx_description
1 polymer ?
#
loop_
_entity_poly.entity_id
_entity_poly.type
_entity_poly.pdbx_seq_one_letter_code
_entity_poly.pdbx_strand_id
1 'polypeptide(L)' 'MKKPAATFPRKLTVQDVGDYFRKEVKPQIRLQGKWLLQADLKPGSQVQVTNPQPGVLILQSLDQ' A
#
# COMPACT_ATOMS: atom_id res chain seq x y z
N MET A 1 -7.37 -24.57 12.40
CA MET A 1 -7.71 -23.46 11.46
C MET A 1 -7.29 -22.14 12.11
N LYS A 2 -6.34 -21.40 11.52
CA LYS A 2 -5.95 -20.08 12.06
C LYS A 2 -7.09 -19.09 11.77
N LYS A 3 -7.68 -18.49 12.81
CA LYS A 3 -8.66 -17.39 12.65
C LYS A 3 -8.00 -16.28 11.82
N PRO A 4 -8.69 -15.69 10.82
CA PRO A 4 -8.20 -14.47 10.21
C PRO A 4 -8.06 -13.43 11.32
N ALA A 5 -6.85 -12.91 11.50
CA ALA A 5 -6.62 -11.85 12.47
C ALA A 5 -7.56 -10.70 12.12
N ALA A 6 -8.39 -10.28 13.07
CA ALA A 6 -9.25 -9.12 12.89
C ALA A 6 -8.36 -7.89 12.67
N THR A 7 -8.09 -7.56 11.40
CA THR A 7 -7.32 -6.38 11.02
C THR A 7 -8.24 -5.18 11.06
N PHE A 8 -8.11 -4.38 12.11
CA PHE A 8 -8.68 -3.04 12.12
C PHE A 8 -8.22 -2.27 10.88
N PRO A 9 -9.13 -1.57 10.18
CA PRO A 9 -8.77 -0.80 9.00
C PRO A 9 -7.76 0.28 9.38
N ARG A 10 -6.62 0.32 8.69
CA ARG A 10 -5.60 1.35 8.89
C ARG A 10 -5.91 2.53 7.98
N LYS A 11 -5.88 3.74 8.54
CA LYS A 11 -5.98 4.99 7.77
C LYS A 11 -4.56 5.52 7.54
N LEU A 12 -4.25 5.81 6.28
CA LEU A 12 -2.99 6.41 5.88
C LEU A 12 -3.27 7.74 5.20
N THR A 13 -2.36 8.69 5.35
CA THR A 13 -2.45 10.01 4.71
C THR A 13 -1.83 9.93 3.32
N VAL A 14 -2.53 10.48 2.32
CA VAL A 14 -1.93 10.78 1.02
C VAL A 14 -1.10 12.05 1.16
N GLN A 15 0.18 11.96 0.87
CA GLN A 15 1.13 13.07 0.98
C GLN A 15 1.55 13.52 -0.41
N ASP A 16 1.80 14.80 -0.55
CA ASP A 16 2.41 15.37 -1.75
C ASP A 16 3.93 15.22 -1.66
N VAL A 17 4.56 14.71 -2.73
CA VAL A 17 6.00 14.53 -2.79
C VAL A 17 6.52 14.94 -4.17
N GLY A 18 7.64 15.65 -4.21
CA GLY A 18 8.28 16.12 -5.43
C GLY A 18 8.72 17.58 -5.34
N ASP A 19 9.04 18.16 -6.49
CA ASP A 19 9.44 19.57 -6.59
C ASP A 19 8.21 20.45 -6.86
N TYR A 20 7.83 21.25 -5.86
CA TYR A 20 6.73 22.20 -5.96
C TYR A 20 7.02 23.35 -6.93
N PHE A 21 8.26 23.83 -6.97
CA PHE A 21 8.65 24.95 -7.82
C PHE A 21 8.57 24.57 -9.30
N ARG A 22 9.01 23.35 -9.63
CA ARG A 22 8.90 22.78 -10.99
C ARG A 22 7.55 22.17 -11.32
N LYS A 23 6.60 22.17 -10.37
CA LYS A 23 5.26 21.54 -10.49
C LYS A 23 5.31 20.03 -10.78
N GLU A 24 6.34 19.35 -10.29
CA GLU A 24 6.53 17.89 -10.43
C GLU A 24 6.05 17.13 -9.19
N VAL A 25 5.03 17.65 -8.53
CA VAL A 25 4.43 17.05 -7.32
C VAL A 25 3.56 15.86 -7.69
N LYS A 26 3.68 14.77 -6.94
CA LYS A 26 2.90 13.54 -7.11
C LYS A 26 2.34 13.08 -5.76
N PRO A 27 1.15 12.48 -5.73
CA PRO A 27 0.61 11.89 -4.52
C PRO A 27 1.37 10.61 -4.15
N GLN A 28 1.64 10.43 -2.86
CA GLN A 28 2.28 9.25 -2.29
C GLN A 28 1.50 8.74 -1.07
N ILE A 29 1.34 7.41 -0.98
CA ILE A 29 0.91 6.73 0.24
C ILE A 29 2.10 5.90 0.75
N ARG A 30 2.56 6.17 1.99
CA ARG A 30 3.61 5.38 2.62
C ARG A 30 3.01 4.16 3.33
N LEU A 31 3.19 2.98 2.73
CA LEU A 31 2.87 1.69 3.35
C LEU A 31 4.07 1.24 4.19
N GLN A 32 3.96 1.32 5.52
CA GLN A 32 5.01 0.88 6.43
C GLN A 32 4.44 0.24 7.70
N GLY A 33 5.11 -0.82 8.17
CA GLY A 33 4.88 -1.42 9.48
C GLY A 33 4.80 -2.95 9.44
N LYS A 34 4.89 -3.57 10.62
CA LYS A 34 4.84 -5.04 10.76
C LYS A 34 3.54 -5.68 10.24
N TRP A 35 2.50 -4.89 10.04
CA TRP A 35 1.21 -5.34 9.50
C TRP A 35 1.29 -5.74 8.02
N LEU A 36 2.28 -5.26 7.26
CA LEU A 36 2.51 -5.72 5.89
C LEU A 36 2.91 -7.19 5.86
N LEU A 37 3.68 -7.66 6.86
CA LEU A 37 4.02 -9.09 7.00
C LEU A 37 2.78 -9.96 7.26
N GLN A 38 1.76 -9.42 7.93
CA GLN A 38 0.49 -10.13 8.15
C GLN A 38 -0.34 -10.22 6.87
N ALA A 39 -0.13 -9.30 5.93
CA ALA A 39 -0.69 -9.32 4.59
C ALA A 39 0.20 -10.06 3.57
N ASP A 40 1.24 -10.77 4.05
CA ASP A 40 2.23 -11.49 3.25
C ASP A 40 3.03 -10.61 2.27
N LEU A 41 3.06 -9.29 2.48
CA LEU A 41 3.88 -8.34 1.75
C LEU A 41 5.24 -8.24 2.46
N LYS A 42 6.20 -9.07 2.02
CA LYS A 42 7.52 -9.23 2.65
C LYS A 42 8.57 -8.32 2.00
N PRO A 43 9.64 -7.95 2.72
CA PRO A 43 10.78 -7.30 2.08
C PRO A 43 11.32 -8.15 0.93
N GLY A 44 11.54 -7.52 -0.22
CA GLY A 44 12.02 -8.19 -1.44
C GLY A 44 10.92 -8.82 -2.31
N SER A 45 9.67 -8.91 -1.83
CA SER A 45 8.58 -9.45 -2.65
C SER A 45 8.13 -8.48 -3.73
N GLN A 46 7.70 -9.00 -4.87
CA GLN A 46 7.04 -8.21 -5.90
C GLN A 46 5.54 -8.08 -5.62
N VAL A 47 5.00 -6.89 -5.87
CA VAL A 47 3.59 -6.58 -5.62
C VAL A 47 2.99 -6.00 -6.89
N GLN A 48 1.85 -6.55 -7.30
CA GLN A 48 1.02 -5.97 -8.34
C GLN A 48 0.04 -4.97 -7.72
N VAL A 49 -0.05 -3.79 -8.33
CA VAL A 49 -1.02 -2.77 -7.96
C VAL A 49 -2.04 -2.65 -9.08
N THR A 50 -3.32 -2.81 -8.74
CA THR A 50 -4.43 -2.60 -9.67
C THR A 50 -5.38 -1.51 -9.16
N ASN A 51 -6.02 -0.81 -10.10
CA ASN A 51 -7.00 0.23 -9.84
C ASN A 51 -8.31 -0.15 -10.52
N PRO A 52 -9.16 -0.98 -9.88
CA PRO A 52 -10.40 -1.44 -10.50
C PRO A 52 -11.44 -0.32 -10.63
N GLN A 53 -11.39 0.71 -9.77
CA GLN A 53 -12.32 1.84 -9.78
C GLN A 53 -11.73 3.07 -9.07
N PRO A 54 -12.18 4.29 -9.40
CA PRO A 54 -11.72 5.51 -8.73
C PRO A 54 -11.77 5.43 -7.20
N GLY A 55 -10.65 5.78 -6.56
CA GLY A 55 -10.51 5.76 -5.10
C GLY A 55 -10.15 4.39 -4.51
N VAL A 56 -9.97 3.34 -5.32
CA VAL A 56 -9.60 2.00 -4.86
C VAL A 56 -8.28 1.56 -5.48
N LEU A 57 -7.34 1.16 -4.62
CA LEU A 57 -6.14 0.44 -5.03
C LEU A 57 -6.12 -0.93 -4.36
N ILE A 58 -5.85 -1.97 -5.14
CA ILE A 58 -5.62 -3.33 -4.65
C ILE A 58 -4.15 -3.65 -4.82
N LEU A 59 -3.51 -4.10 -3.74
CA LEU A 59 -2.14 -4.60 -3.74
C LEU A 59 -2.15 -6.10 -3.52
N GLN A 60 -1.49 -6.85 -4.41
CA GLN A 60 -1.40 -8.30 -4.35
C GLN A 60 0.06 -8.73 -4.47
N SER A 61 0.51 -9.59 -3.55
CA SER A 61 1.82 -10.23 -3.68
C SER A 61 1.82 -11.13 -4.92
N LEU A 62 2.91 -11.08 -5.69
CA LEU A 62 3.10 -11.95 -6.86
C LEU A 62 3.85 -13.25 -6.53
N ASP A 63 4.45 -13.32 -5.34
CA ASP A 63 5.29 -14.45 -4.91
C ASP A 63 4.50 -15.51 -4.13
N GLN A 64 3.21 -15.68 -4.44
CA GLN A 64 2.32 -16.65 -3.77
C GLN A 64 2.60 -18.10 -4.20
#